data_AF-A0A536EB95-F1
#
_entry.id   AF-A0A536EB95-F1
#
_cell.length_a   1.000
_cell.length_b   1.000
_cell.length_c   1.000
_cell.angle_alpha   90.00
_cell.angle_beta   90.00
_cell.angle_gamma   90.00
#
_symmetry.space_group_name_H-M   'P 1'
#
loop_
_entity.id
_entity.type
_entity.pdbx_description
1 polymer ?
#
loop_
_entity_poly.entity_id
_entity_poly.type
_entity_poly.pdbx_seq_one_letter_code
_entity_poly.pdbx_strand_id
1 'polypeptide(L)'
;MALLAPGHAAPCPPRKLAIRGRAIAALAAVTVVLIIAAVLLPPIVPAGADLNDANQAAYARAIWPETQISLAMLMIFLPSLCYAVATRGAARGRLLIASISLLGLAVATFYVVISLQSYMAKPEAVYGSVTSLNGRTICLQYGTLSLIAGNEAVTRCFALDVPSEELRGAENWVREGWYVHVLVSPRGHVGFIAPVSGVLQ
;
A
#
# COMPACT_ATOMS: atom_id res chain seq x y z
N MET A 1 -36.65 42.01 51.98
CA MET A 1 -35.20 41.71 51.93
C MET A 1 -35.01 40.43 51.12
N ALA A 2 -34.59 40.57 49.87
CA ALA A 2 -34.26 39.43 49.01
C ALA A 2 -32.75 39.17 49.13
N LEU A 3 -32.38 37.99 49.64
CA LEU A 3 -30.99 37.54 49.73
C LEU A 3 -30.64 36.76 48.46
N LEU A 4 -29.61 37.27 47.76
CA LEU A 4 -29.01 36.72 46.56
C LEU A 4 -28.35 35.34 46.83
N ALA A 5 -28.41 34.48 45.81
CA ALA A 5 -27.95 33.09 45.77
C ALA A 5 -26.41 32.92 45.93
N PRO A 6 -25.92 31.75 46.36
CA PRO A 6 -24.52 31.37 46.21
C PRO A 6 -24.31 30.70 44.84
N GLY A 7 -23.53 31.36 43.98
CA GLY A 7 -23.08 30.82 42.70
C GLY A 7 -22.27 29.54 42.88
N HIS A 8 -22.70 28.47 42.21
CA HIS A 8 -21.90 27.26 42.04
C HIS A 8 -20.69 27.58 41.15
N ALA A 9 -19.49 27.56 41.72
CA ALA A 9 -18.27 27.58 40.93
C ALA A 9 -18.20 26.29 40.10
N ALA A 10 -18.25 26.42 38.78
CA ALA A 10 -18.07 25.30 37.88
C ALA A 10 -16.67 24.68 38.10
N PRO A 11 -16.53 23.34 38.22
CA PRO A 11 -15.24 22.71 38.42
C PRO A 11 -14.41 22.87 37.15
N CYS A 12 -13.44 23.79 37.19
CA CYS A 12 -12.46 23.94 36.13
C CYS A 12 -11.61 22.66 36.06
N PRO A 13 -11.50 21.98 34.90
CA PRO A 13 -10.75 20.73 34.82
C PRO A 13 -9.28 20.95 35.18
N PRO A 14 -8.61 20.00 35.85
CA PRO A 14 -7.23 20.15 36.29
C PRO A 14 -6.32 20.39 35.07
N ARG A 15 -5.59 21.52 35.08
CA ARG A 15 -4.71 22.02 34.00
C ARG A 15 -3.80 20.96 33.36
N LYS A 16 -3.35 19.96 34.14
CA LYS A 16 -2.53 18.83 33.69
C LYS A 16 -3.25 17.90 32.70
N LEU A 17 -4.56 17.71 32.86
CA LEU A 17 -5.37 16.85 32.00
C LEU A 17 -5.65 17.51 30.65
N ALA A 18 -5.90 18.83 30.66
CA ALA A 18 -6.05 19.64 29.44
C ALA A 18 -4.75 19.69 28.60
N ILE A 19 -3.58 19.80 29.24
CA ILE A 19 -2.28 19.78 28.54
C ILE A 19 -2.02 18.41 27.90
N ARG A 20 -2.32 17.32 28.60
CA ARG A 20 -2.20 15.95 28.06
C ARG A 20 -3.16 15.72 26.88
N GLY A 21 -4.40 16.17 26.99
CA GLY A 21 -5.38 16.09 25.91
C GLY A 21 -4.92 16.84 24.65
N ARG A 22 -4.36 18.04 24.81
CA ARG A 22 -3.79 18.82 23.68
C ARG A 22 -2.59 18.13 23.04
N ALA A 23 -1.69 17.53 23.83
CA ALA A 23 -0.53 16.83 23.30
C ALA A 23 -0.93 15.58 22.50
N ILE A 24 -1.93 14.82 22.96
CA ILE A 24 -2.47 13.66 22.25
C ILE A 24 -3.19 14.09 20.97
N ALA A 25 -3.99 15.16 21.03
CA ALA A 25 -4.66 15.70 19.85
C ALA A 25 -3.67 16.19 18.79
N ALA A 26 -2.60 16.88 19.22
CA ALA A 26 -1.53 17.31 18.33
C ALA A 26 -0.80 16.12 17.70
N LEU A 27 -0.51 15.07 18.48
CA LEU A 27 0.09 13.83 17.97
C LEU A 27 -0.80 13.20 16.89
N ALA A 28 -2.10 13.03 17.16
CA ALA A 28 -3.04 12.47 16.20
C ALA A 28 -3.13 13.32 14.92
N ALA A 29 -3.18 14.65 15.04
CA ALA A 29 -3.19 15.55 13.89
C ALA A 29 -1.91 15.41 13.04
N VAL A 30 -0.74 15.36 13.68
CA VAL A 30 0.54 15.14 12.99
C VAL A 30 0.55 13.79 12.28
N THR A 31 0.09 12.72 12.93
CA THR A 31 0.00 11.40 12.31
C THR A 31 -0.90 11.41 11.08
N VAL A 32 -2.08 12.03 11.15
CA VAL A 32 -3.00 12.14 10.01
C VAL A 32 -2.34 12.91 8.85
N VAL A 33 -1.69 14.04 9.13
CA VAL A 33 -0.99 14.82 8.09
C VAL A 33 0.12 13.99 7.43
N LEU A 34 0.90 13.24 8.20
CA LEU A 34 1.96 12.39 7.67
C LEU A 34 1.42 11.21 6.85
N ILE A 35 0.31 10.60 7.26
CA ILE A 35 -0.37 9.56 6.48
C ILE A 35 -0.85 10.12 5.14
N ILE A 36 -1.51 11.29 5.16
CA ILE A 36 -1.97 11.95 3.93
C ILE A 36 -0.78 12.25 3.02
N ALA A 37 0.32 12.78 3.57
CA ALA A 37 1.53 13.05 2.82
C ALA A 37 2.11 11.78 2.19
N ALA A 38 2.10 10.65 2.90
CA ALA A 38 2.59 9.36 2.39
C ALA A 38 1.70 8.80 1.26
N VAL A 39 0.38 8.89 1.42
CA VAL A 39 -0.59 8.39 0.43
C VAL A 39 -0.64 9.25 -0.84
N LEU A 40 -0.31 10.54 -0.73
CA LEU A 40 -0.27 11.46 -1.86
C LEU A 40 1.14 11.64 -2.46
N LEU A 41 2.15 10.94 -1.92
CA LEU A 41 3.53 11.09 -2.38
C LEU A 41 3.65 10.56 -3.82
N PRO A 42 4.02 11.38 -4.82
CA PRO A 42 4.28 10.88 -6.16
C PRO A 42 5.52 9.97 -6.17
N PRO A 43 5.73 9.16 -7.24
CA PRO A 43 6.96 8.41 -7.40
C PRO A 43 8.19 9.32 -7.35
N ILE A 44 9.03 9.12 -6.32
CA ILE A 44 10.29 9.87 -6.13
C ILE A 44 11.53 9.05 -6.50
N VAL A 45 11.36 7.74 -6.67
CA VAL A 45 12.42 6.80 -7.06
C VAL A 45 12.16 6.36 -8.50
N PRO A 46 13.20 6.14 -9.33
CA PRO A 46 13.01 5.57 -10.66
C PRO A 46 12.38 4.17 -10.55
N ALA A 47 11.36 3.92 -11.38
CA ALA A 47 10.85 2.57 -11.58
C ALA A 47 11.89 1.72 -12.29
N GLY A 48 11.86 0.40 -12.08
CA GLY A 48 12.60 -0.54 -12.93
C GLY A 48 12.02 -0.67 -14.34
N ALA A 49 10.84 -0.10 -14.56
CA ALA A 49 10.12 -0.06 -15.83
C ALA A 49 10.61 1.09 -16.72
N ASP A 50 10.64 0.89 -18.03
CA ASP A 50 10.94 1.94 -19.01
C ASP A 50 9.75 2.90 -19.14
N LEU A 51 9.91 4.12 -18.64
CA LEU A 51 8.85 5.13 -18.63
C LEU A 51 8.58 5.74 -20.02
N ASN A 52 9.42 5.45 -21.03
CA ASN A 52 9.14 5.84 -22.41
C ASN A 52 8.14 4.88 -23.10
N ASP A 53 7.98 3.66 -22.57
CA ASP A 53 6.97 2.70 -23.00
C ASP A 53 5.68 2.93 -22.20
N ALA A 54 4.58 3.22 -22.91
CA ALA A 54 3.28 3.53 -22.29
C ALA A 54 2.75 2.39 -21.40
N ASN A 55 3.00 1.13 -21.76
CA ASN A 55 2.54 -0.04 -21.01
C ASN A 55 3.30 -0.17 -19.68
N GLN A 56 4.61 0.05 -19.74
CA GLN A 56 5.50 0.03 -18.58
C GLN A 56 5.28 1.26 -17.66
N ALA A 57 4.96 2.42 -18.23
CA ALA A 57 4.54 3.59 -17.48
C ALA A 57 3.18 3.40 -16.78
N ALA A 58 2.24 2.66 -17.38
CA ALA A 58 0.98 2.28 -16.73
C ALA A 58 1.23 1.31 -15.56
N TYR A 59 2.04 0.28 -15.79
CA TYR A 59 2.48 -0.67 -14.76
C TYR A 59 3.10 0.03 -13.54
N ALA A 60 4.05 0.95 -13.76
CA ALA A 60 4.73 1.66 -12.68
C ALA A 60 3.73 2.47 -11.83
N ARG A 61 2.76 3.13 -12.47
CA ARG A 61 1.70 3.87 -11.77
C ARG A 61 0.78 2.98 -10.96
N ALA A 62 0.46 1.78 -11.46
CA ALA A 62 -0.43 0.85 -10.78
C ALA A 62 0.19 0.25 -9.51
N ILE A 63 1.51 0.07 -9.46
CA ILE A 63 2.20 -0.58 -8.33
C ILE A 63 2.71 0.41 -7.28
N TRP A 64 2.93 1.66 -7.64
CA TRP A 64 3.36 2.70 -6.69
C TRP A 64 2.49 2.82 -5.41
N PRO A 65 1.16 2.66 -5.45
CA PRO A 65 0.32 2.67 -4.25
C PRO A 65 0.72 1.67 -3.16
N GLU A 66 1.33 0.53 -3.50
CA GLU A 66 1.86 -0.40 -2.49
C GLU A 66 2.94 0.26 -1.62
N THR A 67 3.80 1.06 -2.25
CA THR A 67 4.87 1.78 -1.57
C THR A 67 4.28 2.90 -0.71
N GLN A 68 3.26 3.60 -1.21
CA GLN A 68 2.53 4.62 -0.46
C GLN A 68 1.86 4.07 0.79
N ILE A 69 1.20 2.91 0.70
CA ILE A 69 0.56 2.24 1.84
C ILE A 69 1.61 1.79 2.87
N SER A 70 2.71 1.22 2.40
CA SER A 70 3.81 0.80 3.28
C SER A 70 4.43 2.01 4.01
N LEU A 71 4.59 3.14 3.32
CA LEU A 71 5.06 4.39 3.91
C LEU A 71 4.04 4.96 4.90
N ALA A 72 2.75 4.89 4.60
CA ALA A 72 1.69 5.31 5.51
C ALA A 72 1.70 4.51 6.82
N MET A 73 1.96 3.19 6.75
CA MET A 73 2.17 2.37 7.95
C MET A 73 3.33 2.89 8.80
N LEU A 74 4.44 3.28 8.17
CA LEU A 74 5.58 3.87 8.87
C LEU A 74 5.18 5.18 9.59
N MET A 75 4.37 6.00 8.93
CA MET A 75 3.86 7.28 9.47
C MET A 75 2.86 7.12 10.62
N ILE A 76 2.25 5.94 10.81
CA ILE A 76 1.42 5.64 11.98
C ILE A 76 2.29 5.50 13.23
N PHE A 77 3.42 4.81 13.13
CA PHE A 77 4.25 4.45 14.29
C PHE A 77 5.31 5.48 14.64
N LEU A 78 5.87 6.18 13.65
CA LEU A 78 6.96 7.14 13.86
C LEU A 78 6.61 8.26 14.86
N PRO A 79 5.44 8.94 14.77
CA PRO A 79 5.10 10.00 15.72
C PRO A 79 4.96 9.47 17.15
N SER A 80 4.41 8.25 17.30
CA SER A 80 4.24 7.59 18.59
C SER A 80 5.58 7.25 19.25
N LEU A 81 6.57 6.82 18.46
CA LEU A 81 7.94 6.62 18.95
C LEU A 81 8.56 7.94 19.41
N CYS A 82 8.47 8.98 18.58
CA CYS A 82 8.98 10.32 18.93
C CYS A 82 8.34 10.83 20.22
N TYR A 83 7.03 10.64 20.39
CA TYR A 83 6.31 10.99 21.61
C TYR A 83 6.83 10.23 22.85
N ALA A 84 7.08 8.93 22.73
CA ALA A 84 7.60 8.12 23.85
C ALA A 84 9.01 8.53 24.30
N VAL A 85 9.84 8.98 23.34
CA VAL A 85 11.20 9.48 23.59
C VAL A 85 11.19 10.88 24.18
N ALA A 86 10.37 11.79 23.63
CA ALA A 86 10.36 13.20 24.02
C ALA A 86 9.69 13.47 25.37
N THR A 87 8.75 12.62 25.79
CA THR A 87 8.00 12.85 27.03
C THR A 87 8.70 12.27 28.27
N ARG A 88 8.74 13.03 29.37
CA ARG A 88 9.21 12.57 30.69
C ARG A 88 8.07 12.01 31.56
N GLY A 89 7.24 11.17 30.96
CA GLY A 89 6.11 10.48 31.62
C GLY A 89 6.54 9.25 32.44
N ALA A 90 5.54 8.53 32.98
CA ALA A 90 5.76 7.29 33.72
C ALA A 90 6.56 6.27 32.89
N ALA A 91 7.63 5.72 33.48
CA ALA A 91 8.59 4.88 32.78
C ALA A 91 7.94 3.65 32.11
N ARG A 92 7.02 2.97 32.80
CA ARG A 92 6.32 1.78 32.26
C ARG A 92 5.46 2.11 31.04
N GLY A 93 4.68 3.19 31.08
CA GLY A 93 3.84 3.60 29.96
C GLY A 93 4.66 4.02 28.74
N ARG A 94 5.76 4.74 28.96
CA ARG A 94 6.70 5.11 27.90
C ARG A 94 7.36 3.90 27.26
N LEU A 95 7.84 2.95 28.07
CA LEU A 95 8.45 1.72 27.56
C LEU A 95 7.45 0.94 26.71
N LEU A 96 6.20 0.81 27.15
CA LEU A 96 5.18 0.10 26.38
C LEU A 96 4.92 0.77 25.02
N ILE A 97 4.72 2.09 24.99
CA ILE A 97 4.51 2.84 23.74
C ILE A 97 5.75 2.73 22.84
N ALA A 98 6.95 2.88 23.40
CA ALA A 98 8.19 2.77 22.65
C ALA A 98 8.35 1.37 22.04
N SER A 99 8.11 0.30 22.79
CA SER A 99 8.22 -1.08 22.30
C SER A 99 7.23 -1.38 21.17
N ILE A 100 5.95 -0.98 21.31
CA ILE A 100 4.95 -1.18 20.25
C ILE A 100 5.33 -0.37 19.01
N SER A 101 5.75 0.89 19.19
CA SER A 101 6.12 1.76 18.07
C SER A 101 7.37 1.25 17.36
N LEU A 102 8.37 0.74 18.09
CA LEU A 102 9.57 0.14 17.51
C LEU A 102 9.24 -1.13 16.72
N LEU A 103 8.40 -2.01 17.27
CA LEU A 103 7.96 -3.21 16.56
C LEU A 103 7.20 -2.85 15.28
N GLY A 104 6.26 -1.91 15.39
CA GLY A 104 5.51 -1.40 14.24
C GLY A 104 6.41 -0.77 13.17
N LEU A 105 7.40 0.04 13.58
CA LEU A 105 8.39 0.63 12.68
C LEU A 105 9.25 -0.43 11.98
N ALA A 106 9.71 -1.46 12.70
CA ALA A 106 10.50 -2.54 12.11
C ALA A 106 9.71 -3.27 11.02
N VAL A 107 8.45 -3.62 11.32
CA VAL A 107 7.55 -4.27 10.36
C VAL A 107 7.23 -3.35 9.17
N ALA A 108 6.87 -2.09 9.42
CA ALA A 108 6.57 -1.14 8.35
C ALA A 108 7.79 -0.88 7.44
N THR A 109 8.98 -0.74 8.03
CA THR A 109 10.23 -0.57 7.27
C THR A 109 10.51 -1.78 6.38
N PHE A 110 10.29 -3.00 6.88
CA PHE A 110 10.40 -4.21 6.09
C PHE A 110 9.48 -4.21 4.87
N TYR A 111 8.21 -3.81 5.03
CA TYR A 111 7.27 -3.67 3.92
C TYR A 111 7.67 -2.57 2.93
N VAL A 112 8.15 -1.41 3.41
CA VAL A 112 8.65 -0.32 2.55
C VAL A 112 9.80 -0.82 1.70
N VAL A 113 10.78 -1.52 2.29
CA VAL A 113 11.94 -2.04 1.56
C VAL A 113 11.52 -3.02 0.48
N ILE A 114 10.67 -3.99 0.82
CA ILE A 114 10.22 -5.01 -0.15
C ILE A 114 9.37 -4.39 -1.27
N SER A 115 8.47 -3.46 -0.93
CA SER A 115 7.66 -2.75 -1.94
C SER A 115 8.55 -1.93 -2.87
N LEU A 116 9.54 -1.22 -2.32
CA LEU A 116 10.46 -0.41 -3.12
C LEU A 116 11.37 -1.27 -4.01
N GLN A 117 11.87 -2.40 -3.51
CA GLN A 117 12.62 -3.36 -4.32
C GLN A 117 11.78 -3.91 -5.47
N SER A 118 10.50 -4.20 -5.23
CA SER A 118 9.57 -4.65 -6.25
C SER A 118 9.30 -3.57 -7.31
N TYR A 119 9.16 -2.32 -6.89
CA TYR A 119 8.95 -1.17 -7.78
C TYR A 119 10.18 -0.82 -8.64
N MET A 120 11.39 -0.96 -8.06
CA MET A 120 12.65 -0.73 -8.77
C MET A 120 13.08 -1.92 -9.65
N ALA A 121 12.44 -3.08 -9.51
CA ALA A 121 12.73 -4.23 -10.34
C ALA A 121 12.11 -4.09 -11.73
N LYS A 122 12.78 -4.67 -12.72
CA LYS A 122 12.24 -4.74 -14.09
C LYS A 122 10.99 -5.62 -14.10
N PRO A 123 9.87 -5.18 -14.70
CA PRO A 123 8.68 -6.00 -14.83
C PRO A 123 8.94 -7.24 -15.69
N GLU A 124 8.34 -8.36 -15.31
CA GLU A 124 8.27 -9.57 -16.11
C GLU A 124 7.04 -9.52 -17.02
N ALA A 125 7.25 -9.74 -18.33
CA ALA A 125 6.16 -9.87 -19.28
C ALA A 125 5.71 -11.33 -19.34
N VAL A 126 4.47 -11.60 -18.92
CA VAL A 126 3.87 -12.94 -18.93
C VAL A 126 2.75 -12.97 -19.96
N TYR A 127 2.78 -13.99 -20.82
CA TYR A 127 1.76 -14.25 -21.85
C TYR A 127 1.08 -15.56 -21.53
N GLY A 128 -0.24 -15.57 -21.47
CA GLY A 128 -0.98 -16.76 -21.05
C GLY A 128 -2.47 -16.66 -21.30
N SER A 129 -3.12 -17.82 -21.24
CA SER A 129 -4.59 -17.90 -21.26
C SER A 129 -5.15 -17.70 -19.86
N VAL A 130 -6.20 -16.89 -19.73
CA VAL A 130 -6.89 -16.70 -18.45
C VAL A 130 -7.64 -17.97 -18.10
N THR A 131 -7.34 -18.57 -16.95
CA THR A 131 -8.07 -19.74 -16.43
C THR A 131 -9.10 -19.37 -15.38
N SER A 132 -8.87 -18.27 -14.65
CA SER A 132 -9.83 -17.74 -13.69
C SER A 132 -9.57 -16.26 -13.42
N LEU A 133 -10.64 -15.50 -13.18
CA LEU A 133 -10.60 -14.11 -12.75
C LEU A 133 -11.52 -13.93 -11.54
N ASN A 134 -10.95 -13.64 -10.38
CA ASN A 134 -11.71 -13.43 -9.15
C ASN A 134 -11.36 -12.07 -8.54
N GLY A 135 -12.10 -11.03 -8.95
CA GLY A 135 -12.01 -9.67 -8.43
C GLY A 135 -10.63 -9.01 -8.56
N ARG A 136 -9.72 -9.36 -7.64
CA ARG A 136 -8.34 -8.86 -7.53
C ARG A 136 -7.29 -9.96 -7.76
N THR A 137 -7.67 -11.08 -8.35
CA THR A 137 -6.77 -12.17 -8.68
C THR A 137 -7.04 -12.68 -10.08
N ILE A 138 -5.97 -12.88 -10.87
CA ILE A 138 -6.03 -13.48 -12.19
C ILE A 138 -5.13 -14.70 -12.24
N CYS A 139 -5.68 -15.84 -12.68
CA CYS A 139 -4.92 -17.04 -12.91
C CYS A 139 -4.67 -17.20 -14.40
N LEU A 140 -3.41 -17.39 -14.78
CA LEU A 140 -2.97 -17.59 -16.14
C LEU A 140 -2.38 -18.99 -16.27
N GLN A 141 -2.78 -19.70 -17.31
CA GLN A 141 -2.09 -20.89 -17.79
C GLN A 141 -1.12 -20.46 -18.89
N TYR A 142 0.16 -20.68 -18.62
CA TYR A 142 1.25 -20.39 -19.54
C TYR A 142 2.33 -21.45 -19.44
N GLY A 143 3.02 -21.70 -20.54
CA GLY A 143 4.12 -22.65 -20.64
C GLY A 143 5.12 -22.11 -21.64
N THR A 144 6.41 -22.38 -21.43
CA THR A 144 7.41 -21.96 -22.40
C THR A 144 7.15 -22.70 -23.71
N LEU A 145 7.11 -21.97 -24.82
CA LEU A 145 7.38 -22.52 -26.15
C LEU A 145 8.87 -22.90 -26.18
N SER A 146 9.26 -23.93 -25.42
CA SER A 146 10.56 -24.57 -25.57
C SER A 146 10.32 -25.89 -26.28
N LEU A 147 10.56 -25.88 -27.59
CA LEU A 147 10.45 -27.01 -28.53
C LEU A 147 11.30 -28.26 -28.17
N ILE A 148 11.91 -28.32 -26.97
CA ILE A 148 12.93 -29.32 -26.62
C ILE A 148 12.64 -30.09 -25.32
N ALA A 149 11.64 -29.69 -24.52
CA ALA A 149 11.27 -30.48 -23.34
C ALA A 149 9.75 -30.48 -23.17
N GLY A 150 9.15 -31.66 -23.09
CA GLY A 150 7.70 -31.81 -22.89
C GLY A 150 7.23 -30.98 -21.70
N ASN A 151 6.52 -29.90 -21.98
CA ASN A 151 6.16 -28.89 -21.00
C ASN A 151 4.73 -29.10 -20.50
N GLU A 152 4.60 -29.36 -19.21
CA GLU A 152 3.33 -29.21 -18.49
C GLU A 152 2.95 -27.72 -18.49
N ALA A 153 1.75 -27.40 -18.95
CA ALA A 153 1.23 -26.05 -18.86
C ALA A 153 1.08 -25.65 -17.40
N VAL A 154 1.80 -24.61 -16.96
CA VAL A 154 1.79 -24.17 -15.56
C VAL A 154 0.68 -23.15 -15.37
N THR A 155 -0.19 -23.37 -14.39
CA THR A 155 -1.16 -22.36 -13.97
C THR A 155 -0.57 -21.59 -12.78
N ARG A 156 -0.46 -20.26 -12.90
CA ARG A 156 -0.14 -19.39 -11.75
C ARG A 156 -1.18 -18.29 -11.60
N CYS A 157 -1.41 -17.92 -10.35
CA CYS A 157 -2.30 -16.83 -9.99
C CYS A 157 -1.50 -15.62 -9.51
N PHE A 158 -1.94 -14.44 -9.94
CA PHE A 158 -1.31 -13.17 -9.67
C PHE A 158 -2.32 -12.20 -9.04
N ALA A 159 -1.84 -11.31 -8.18
CA ALA A 159 -2.65 -10.22 -7.63
C ALA A 159 -2.83 -9.12 -8.68
N LEU A 160 -4.01 -8.52 -8.75
CA LEU A 160 -4.35 -7.45 -9.69
C LEU A 160 -4.35 -6.09 -8.98
N ASP A 161 -3.33 -5.29 -9.24
CA ASP A 161 -3.21 -3.92 -8.74
C ASP A 161 -3.57 -2.87 -9.79
N VAL A 162 -4.00 -3.33 -10.98
CA VAL A 162 -4.63 -2.51 -12.01
C VAL A 162 -5.79 -1.69 -11.40
N PRO A 163 -5.95 -0.41 -11.79
CA PRO A 163 -7.06 0.41 -11.33
C PRO A 163 -8.42 -0.22 -11.66
N SER A 164 -9.41 -0.01 -10.79
CA SER A 164 -10.72 -0.64 -10.95
C SER A 164 -11.46 -0.15 -12.20
N GLU A 165 -11.27 1.10 -12.60
CA GLU A 165 -11.78 1.65 -13.84
C GLU A 165 -11.21 0.96 -15.09
N GLU A 166 -9.91 0.65 -15.09
CA GLU A 166 -9.25 -0.04 -16.19
C GLU A 166 -9.72 -1.50 -16.28
N LEU A 167 -9.87 -2.17 -15.14
CA LEU A 167 -10.44 -3.52 -15.06
C LEU A 167 -11.87 -3.57 -15.59
N ARG A 168 -12.72 -2.59 -15.21
CA ARG A 168 -14.11 -2.50 -15.70
C ARG A 168 -14.17 -2.25 -17.20
N GLY A 169 -13.28 -1.43 -17.74
CA GLY A 169 -13.14 -1.25 -19.19
C GLY A 169 -12.67 -2.52 -19.91
N ALA A 170 -11.98 -3.40 -19.21
CA ALA A 170 -11.41 -4.64 -19.73
C ALA A 170 -12.32 -5.88 -19.61
N GLU A 171 -13.44 -5.80 -18.89
CA GLU A 171 -14.40 -6.91 -18.66
C GLU A 171 -14.91 -7.59 -19.94
N ASN A 172 -14.86 -6.89 -21.07
CA ASN A 172 -15.31 -7.42 -22.36
C ASN A 172 -14.33 -8.42 -22.99
N TRP A 173 -13.04 -8.38 -22.61
CA TRP A 173 -11.99 -9.20 -23.22
C TRP A 173 -11.07 -9.91 -22.21
N VAL A 174 -11.08 -9.51 -20.92
CA VAL A 174 -10.41 -10.27 -19.85
C VAL A 174 -11.40 -11.30 -19.30
N ARG A 175 -11.50 -12.45 -19.95
CA ARG A 175 -12.38 -13.55 -19.54
C ARG A 175 -11.65 -14.88 -19.62
N GLU A 176 -12.17 -15.88 -18.93
CA GLU A 176 -11.65 -17.25 -19.02
C GLU A 176 -11.56 -17.69 -20.48
N GLY A 177 -10.45 -18.32 -20.85
CA GLY A 177 -10.10 -18.74 -22.21
C GLY A 177 -9.40 -17.67 -23.05
N TRP A 178 -9.38 -16.40 -22.65
CA TRP A 178 -8.74 -15.34 -23.44
C TRP A 178 -7.23 -15.31 -23.25
N TYR A 179 -6.50 -15.03 -24.32
CA TYR A 179 -5.05 -14.90 -24.29
C TYR A 179 -4.64 -13.45 -24.02
N VAL A 180 -3.95 -13.22 -22.92
CA VAL A 180 -3.58 -11.89 -22.42
C VAL A 180 -2.08 -11.77 -22.20
N HIS A 181 -1.61 -10.53 -22.27
CA HIS A 181 -0.27 -10.12 -21.87
C HIS A 181 -0.38 -9.30 -20.59
N VAL A 182 0.41 -9.65 -19.58
CA VAL A 182 0.47 -8.93 -18.31
C VAL A 182 1.91 -8.55 -17.97
N LEU A 183 2.06 -7.39 -17.30
CA LEU A 183 3.32 -7.00 -16.67
C LEU A 183 3.24 -7.27 -15.18
N VAL A 184 4.16 -8.10 -14.68
CA VAL A 184 4.16 -8.64 -13.32
C VAL A 184 5.40 -8.17 -12.57
N SER A 185 5.21 -7.78 -11.31
CA SER A 185 6.32 -7.52 -10.40
C SER A 185 6.94 -8.82 -9.89
N PRO A 186 8.18 -8.80 -9.37
CA PRO A 186 8.79 -9.98 -8.75
C PRO A 186 7.97 -10.59 -7.60
N ARG A 187 7.04 -9.81 -7.04
CA ARG A 187 6.15 -10.23 -5.96
C ARG A 187 4.83 -10.84 -6.45
N GLY A 188 4.62 -10.95 -7.76
CA GLY A 188 3.42 -11.52 -8.34
C GLY A 188 2.25 -10.53 -8.45
N HIS A 189 2.53 -9.23 -8.48
CA HIS A 189 1.53 -8.17 -8.64
C HIS A 189 1.47 -7.70 -10.09
N VAL A 190 0.27 -7.70 -10.67
CA VAL A 190 0.00 -7.28 -12.04
C VAL A 190 -0.36 -5.81 -12.05
N GLY A 191 0.51 -5.00 -12.62
CA GLY A 191 0.29 -3.57 -12.81
C GLY A 191 -0.28 -3.19 -14.17
N PHE A 192 -0.33 -4.13 -15.12
CA PHE A 192 -0.85 -3.87 -16.47
C PHE A 192 -1.36 -5.15 -17.11
N ILE A 193 -2.46 -5.04 -17.85
CA ILE A 193 -3.05 -6.12 -18.64
C ILE A 193 -3.47 -5.60 -20.02
N ALA A 194 -3.17 -6.36 -21.07
CA ALA A 194 -3.57 -6.06 -22.43
C ALA A 194 -3.99 -7.33 -23.19
N PRO A 195 -4.89 -7.21 -24.17
CA PRO A 195 -5.17 -8.32 -25.07
C PRO A 195 -3.97 -8.56 -25.99
N VAL A 196 -3.63 -9.82 -26.25
CA VAL A 196 -2.62 -10.14 -27.27
C VAL A 196 -3.28 -9.99 -28.63
N SER A 197 -3.01 -8.86 -29.30
CA SER A 197 -3.48 -8.62 -30.66
C SER A 197 -2.76 -9.57 -31.61
N GLY A 198 -3.46 -10.62 -32.08
CA GLY A 198 -2.93 -11.57 -33.07
C GLY A 198 -3.20 -13.05 -32.82
N VAL A 199 -3.80 -13.44 -31.70
CA VAL A 199 -4.22 -14.84 -31.48
C VAL A 199 -5.70 -14.99 -31.86
N LEU A 200 -5.91 -15.31 -33.14
CA LEU A 200 -7.08 -15.95 -33.77
C LEU A 200 -8.46 -15.71 -33.13
N GLN A 201 -9.25 -14.83 -33.75
CA GLN A 201 -10.70 -15.07 -33.88
C GLN A 201 -10.94 -16.23 -34.82
#